data_AF-A0A0R3C4J4-F1
#
_entry.id   AF-A0A0R3C4J4-F1
#
_cell.length_a   1.000
_cell.length_b   1.000
_cell.length_c   1.000
_cell.angle_alpha   90.00
_cell.angle_beta   90.00
_cell.angle_gamma   90.00
#
_symmetry.space_group_name_H-M   'P 1'
#
loop_
_entity.id
_entity.type
_entity.pdbx_description
1 polymer ?
#
loop_
_entity_poly.entity_id
_entity_poly.type
_entity_poly.pdbx_seq_one_letter_code
_entity_poly.pdbx_strand_id
1 'polypeptide(L)'
;MAATSGETDHVAREVSAANSHCSVGWKVVARLVLCIMCVLASAKHAHAQCSARDVLQRQLTHKIMPTVPRQWSTVTSVSDVARWKTIAIGTFPDVITLLAALSASGCGVGDSAAAAIARPAFTLSGVRTVVALLTVSAAELGFKGETASLRQIYERAQQLGFELAPPEIAPQLRLQYLDQPVGEFLVVGMKPIRTWTGEEVILTVANGGAGLILIGQDGRADLGIPVGSRFVFVRSLPTTPAASFDRDAPG
;
A
#
# COMPACT_ATOMS: atom_id res chain seq x y z
N MET A 1 74.60 -22.30 -40.50
CA MET A 1 74.28 -20.86 -40.46
C MET A 1 72.78 -20.73 -40.61
N ALA A 2 72.19 -19.87 -39.79
CA ALA A 2 70.85 -20.01 -39.21
C ALA A 2 69.68 -19.75 -40.18
N ALA A 3 68.59 -20.45 -39.88
CA ALA A 3 67.30 -20.36 -40.54
C ALA A 3 66.45 -19.18 -40.00
N THR A 4 65.67 -18.65 -40.95
CA THR A 4 64.42 -17.88 -40.86
C THR A 4 63.63 -17.96 -39.54
N SER A 5 63.29 -16.81 -38.96
CA SER A 5 62.03 -16.60 -38.23
C SER A 5 61.84 -15.11 -37.92
N GLY A 6 60.80 -14.49 -38.45
CA GLY A 6 60.51 -13.08 -38.22
C GLY A 6 59.27 -12.56 -38.93
N GLU A 7 58.23 -13.37 -39.09
CA GLU A 7 56.99 -12.93 -39.75
C GLU A 7 55.77 -13.70 -39.23
N THR A 8 55.57 -13.73 -37.91
CA THR A 8 54.32 -14.25 -37.32
C THR A 8 53.76 -13.38 -36.18
N ASP A 9 54.47 -12.35 -35.72
CA ASP A 9 54.06 -11.55 -34.55
C ASP A 9 53.13 -10.36 -34.87
N HIS A 10 52.94 -10.00 -36.15
CA HIS A 10 52.11 -8.84 -36.49
C HIS A 10 50.60 -9.18 -36.56
N VAL A 11 50.25 -10.40 -36.98
CA VAL A 11 48.85 -10.80 -37.19
C VAL A 11 48.15 -11.14 -35.86
N ALA A 12 48.87 -11.64 -34.86
CA ALA A 12 48.30 -11.98 -33.54
C ALA A 12 47.86 -10.75 -32.72
N ARG A 13 48.49 -9.58 -32.94
CA ARG A 13 48.12 -8.32 -32.24
C ARG A 13 46.85 -7.67 -32.79
N GLU A 14 46.56 -7.80 -34.08
CA GLU A 14 45.34 -7.22 -34.68
C GLU A 14 44.07 -8.00 -34.31
N VAL A 15 44.15 -9.33 -34.19
CA VAL A 15 43.00 -10.17 -33.81
C VAL A 15 42.54 -9.91 -32.36
N SER A 16 43.48 -9.60 -31.45
CA SER A 16 43.14 -9.28 -30.06
C SER A 16 42.50 -7.90 -29.88
N ALA A 17 42.79 -6.95 -30.77
CA ALA A 17 42.15 -5.62 -30.76
C ALA A 17 40.71 -5.72 -31.29
N ALA A 18 40.47 -6.46 -32.38
CA ALA A 18 39.13 -6.63 -32.95
C ALA A 18 38.13 -7.33 -31.99
N ASN A 19 38.58 -8.32 -31.22
CA ASN A 19 37.73 -9.02 -30.23
C ASN A 19 37.43 -8.20 -28.97
N SER A 20 38.28 -7.22 -28.63
CA SER A 20 38.05 -6.34 -27.48
C SER A 20 36.98 -5.27 -27.79
N HIS A 21 36.94 -4.77 -29.03
CA HIS A 21 35.97 -3.75 -29.46
C HIS A 21 34.52 -4.28 -29.54
N CYS A 22 34.31 -5.53 -29.96
CA CYS A 22 32.96 -6.14 -29.96
C CYS A 22 32.41 -6.38 -28.54
N SER A 23 33.28 -6.71 -27.58
CA SER A 23 32.91 -6.94 -26.18
C SER A 23 32.55 -5.66 -25.43
N VAL A 24 33.24 -4.55 -25.72
CA VAL A 24 32.99 -3.24 -25.11
C VAL A 24 31.71 -2.61 -25.66
N GLY A 25 31.47 -2.67 -26.97
CA GLY A 25 30.26 -2.15 -27.61
C GLY A 25 28.98 -2.82 -27.07
N TRP A 26 29.01 -4.16 -26.94
CA TRP A 26 27.88 -4.92 -26.38
C TRP A 26 27.58 -4.55 -24.92
N LYS A 27 28.61 -4.37 -24.09
CA LYS A 27 28.46 -3.94 -22.68
C LYS A 27 27.88 -2.53 -22.54
N VAL A 28 28.25 -1.61 -23.43
CA VAL A 28 27.72 -0.23 -23.45
C VAL A 28 26.25 -0.22 -23.90
N VAL A 29 25.92 -0.96 -24.96
CA VAL A 29 24.53 -1.10 -25.45
C VAL A 29 23.64 -1.76 -24.39
N ALA A 30 24.11 -2.83 -23.74
CA ALA A 30 23.37 -3.50 -22.66
C ALA A 30 23.09 -2.58 -21.47
N ARG A 31 24.07 -1.73 -21.07
CA ARG A 31 23.88 -0.72 -20.01
C ARG A 31 22.86 0.36 -20.41
N LEU A 32 22.90 0.83 -21.65
CA LEU A 32 21.94 1.81 -22.17
C LEU A 32 20.52 1.26 -22.19
N VAL A 33 20.34 0.03 -22.67
CA VAL A 33 19.04 -0.66 -22.68
C VAL A 33 18.51 -0.86 -21.26
N LEU A 34 19.35 -1.32 -20.32
CA LEU A 34 18.97 -1.45 -18.91
C LEU A 34 18.55 -0.09 -18.30
N CYS A 35 19.30 0.98 -18.61
CA CYS A 35 18.99 2.32 -18.13
C CYS A 35 17.65 2.83 -18.67
N ILE A 36 17.38 2.64 -19.97
CA ILE A 36 16.09 3.00 -20.60
C ILE A 36 14.95 2.19 -19.97
N MET A 37 15.13 0.89 -19.73
CA MET A 37 14.13 0.06 -19.07
C MET A 37 13.84 0.52 -17.64
N CYS A 38 14.85 0.90 -16.87
CA CYS A 38 14.68 1.49 -15.53
C CYS A 38 13.88 2.80 -15.59
N VAL A 39 14.18 3.70 -16.53
CA VAL A 39 13.45 4.97 -16.68
C VAL A 39 11.98 4.73 -17.03
N LEU A 40 11.70 3.82 -17.97
CA LEU A 40 10.33 3.50 -18.37
C LEU A 40 9.53 2.82 -17.25
N ALA A 41 10.15 1.96 -16.45
CA ALA A 41 9.52 1.35 -15.28
C ALA A 41 9.18 2.40 -14.21
N SER A 42 10.11 3.31 -13.93
CA SER A 42 9.90 4.41 -12.96
C SER A 42 8.81 5.38 -13.41
N ALA A 43 8.74 5.69 -14.70
CA ALA A 43 7.71 6.58 -15.26
C ALA A 43 6.29 6.01 -15.09
N LYS A 44 6.11 4.69 -15.25
CA LYS A 44 4.82 4.02 -15.05
C LYS A 44 4.35 4.12 -13.60
N HIS A 45 5.26 3.91 -12.64
CA HIS A 45 4.93 4.03 -11.22
C HIS A 45 4.61 5.47 -10.82
N ALA A 46 5.40 6.44 -11.28
CA ALA A 46 5.12 7.86 -11.03
C ALA A 46 3.76 8.28 -11.59
N HIS A 47 3.40 7.83 -12.78
CA HIS A 47 2.09 8.12 -13.38
C HIS A 47 0.93 7.48 -12.59
N ALA A 48 1.09 6.24 -12.11
CA ALA A 48 0.09 5.59 -11.26
C ALA A 48 -0.11 6.32 -9.92
N GLN A 49 0.98 6.83 -9.33
CA GLN A 49 0.94 7.66 -8.12
C GLN A 49 0.21 8.98 -8.34
N CYS A 50 0.61 9.76 -9.35
CA CYS A 50 -0.01 11.05 -9.66
C CYS A 50 -1.49 10.88 -9.97
N SER A 51 -1.86 9.97 -10.86
CA SER A 51 -3.27 9.75 -11.21
C SER A 51 -4.14 9.35 -10.01
N ALA A 52 -3.68 8.41 -9.18
CA ALA A 52 -4.44 8.03 -7.99
C ALA A 52 -4.54 9.17 -6.98
N ARG A 53 -3.45 9.92 -6.76
CA ARG A 53 -3.45 11.08 -5.86
C ARG A 53 -4.32 12.21 -6.39
N ASP A 54 -4.28 12.50 -7.67
CA ASP A 54 -5.08 13.53 -8.33
C ASP A 54 -6.56 13.16 -8.31
N VAL A 55 -6.91 11.91 -8.61
CA VAL A 55 -8.28 11.43 -8.52
C VAL A 55 -8.75 11.48 -7.08
N LEU A 56 -7.95 11.00 -6.11
CA LEU A 56 -8.28 11.12 -4.69
C LEU A 56 -8.48 12.58 -4.30
N GLN A 57 -7.53 13.47 -4.59
CA GLN A 57 -7.66 14.90 -4.31
C GLN A 57 -8.87 15.52 -4.99
N ARG A 58 -9.23 15.11 -6.21
CA ARG A 58 -10.48 15.53 -6.84
C ARG A 58 -11.69 14.98 -6.11
N GLN A 59 -11.70 13.72 -5.65
CA GLN A 59 -12.79 13.21 -4.82
C GLN A 59 -12.86 13.92 -3.46
N LEU A 60 -11.72 14.38 -2.94
CA LEU A 60 -11.62 15.14 -1.70
C LEU A 60 -12.05 16.61 -1.87
N THR A 61 -11.78 17.23 -3.02
CA THR A 61 -12.05 18.65 -3.30
C THR A 61 -13.36 18.89 -4.05
N HIS A 62 -13.76 17.99 -4.95
CA HIS A 62 -15.06 18.03 -5.59
C HIS A 62 -16.09 17.44 -4.65
N LYS A 63 -16.99 18.33 -4.23
CA LYS A 63 -18.36 18.03 -3.81
C LYS A 63 -18.94 16.97 -4.76
N ILE A 64 -18.93 15.70 -4.36
CA ILE A 64 -19.65 14.67 -5.12
C ILE A 64 -21.13 15.09 -5.08
N MET A 65 -21.60 15.62 -6.20
CA MET A 65 -23.02 15.73 -6.51
C MET A 65 -23.65 14.34 -6.37
N PRO A 66 -24.86 14.27 -5.82
CA PRO A 66 -25.38 13.05 -5.20
C PRO A 66 -25.47 11.95 -6.26
N THR A 67 -24.68 10.89 -6.07
CA THR A 67 -25.21 9.57 -6.42
C THR A 67 -26.51 9.48 -5.61
N VAL A 68 -27.65 9.36 -6.33
CA VAL A 68 -29.01 9.14 -5.82
C VAL A 68 -28.97 8.70 -4.36
N PRO A 69 -29.66 9.37 -3.41
CA PRO A 69 -29.53 9.07 -1.99
C PRO A 69 -29.86 7.60 -1.78
N ARG A 70 -28.82 6.77 -1.79
CA ARG A 70 -28.83 5.46 -1.20
C ARG A 70 -29.03 5.84 0.24
N GLN A 71 -30.25 5.64 0.73
CA GLN A 71 -30.66 5.95 2.08
C GLN A 71 -29.57 5.44 3.01
N TRP A 72 -28.67 6.33 3.43
CA TRP A 72 -27.51 5.95 4.23
C TRP A 72 -28.09 5.71 5.60
N SER A 73 -28.42 4.44 5.87
CA SER A 73 -28.77 4.02 7.21
C SER A 73 -27.56 4.28 8.09
N THR A 74 -27.69 5.23 9.01
CA THR A 74 -26.67 5.50 10.01
C THR A 74 -26.39 4.22 10.77
N VAL A 75 -25.11 3.83 10.82
CA VAL A 75 -24.65 2.68 11.59
C VAL A 75 -24.77 3.00 13.07
N THR A 76 -25.37 2.09 13.84
CA THR A 76 -25.54 2.24 15.29
C THR A 76 -24.61 1.35 16.10
N SER A 77 -24.07 0.29 15.48
CA SER A 77 -23.05 -0.59 16.02
C SER A 77 -22.22 -1.23 14.92
N VAL A 78 -20.97 -1.61 15.21
CA VAL A 78 -20.12 -2.45 14.36
C VAL A 78 -20.80 -3.76 13.95
N SER A 79 -21.73 -4.26 14.76
CA SER A 79 -22.52 -5.46 14.48
C SER A 79 -23.47 -5.29 13.29
N ASP A 80 -23.91 -4.05 13.03
CA ASP A 80 -24.80 -3.71 11.91
C ASP A 80 -24.07 -3.73 10.56
N VAL A 81 -22.73 -3.65 10.59
CA VAL A 81 -21.92 -3.60 9.39
C VAL A 81 -21.45 -5.00 9.01
N ALA A 82 -21.92 -5.46 7.86
CA ALA A 82 -21.49 -6.73 7.29
C ALA A 82 -19.98 -6.75 7.06
N ARG A 83 -19.37 -7.93 7.28
CA ARG A 83 -18.00 -8.20 6.88
C ARG A 83 -17.86 -7.95 5.38
N TRP A 84 -16.95 -7.05 5.01
CA TRP A 84 -16.69 -6.73 3.61
C TRP A 84 -15.69 -7.71 2.99
N LYS A 85 -14.54 -7.90 3.63
CA LYS A 85 -13.50 -8.81 3.13
C LYS A 85 -12.80 -9.52 4.28
N THR A 86 -12.14 -10.61 3.94
CA THR A 86 -11.23 -11.33 4.83
C THR A 86 -9.88 -11.42 4.16
N ILE A 87 -8.83 -11.07 4.89
CA ILE A 87 -7.45 -11.13 4.41
C ILE A 87 -6.57 -11.85 5.44
N ALA A 88 -5.45 -12.40 4.99
CA ALA A 88 -4.39 -12.86 5.86
C ALA A 88 -3.40 -11.71 6.15
N ILE A 89 -2.93 -11.59 7.38
CA ILE A 89 -1.77 -10.77 7.77
C ILE A 89 -0.67 -11.65 8.36
N GLY A 90 0.51 -11.09 8.60
CA GLY A 90 1.67 -11.85 9.08
C GLY A 90 2.15 -12.89 8.08
N THR A 91 2.02 -12.57 6.78
CA THR A 91 2.41 -13.47 5.69
C THR A 91 3.81 -13.20 5.15
N PHE A 92 4.46 -12.12 5.61
CA PHE A 92 5.79 -11.72 5.19
C PHE A 92 6.71 -11.58 6.40
N PRO A 93 7.96 -12.05 6.31
CA PRO A 93 8.92 -11.96 7.40
C PRO A 93 9.46 -10.54 7.59
N ASP A 94 9.47 -9.72 6.54
CA ASP A 94 10.04 -8.37 6.56
C ASP A 94 9.41 -7.47 5.49
N VAL A 95 9.69 -6.16 5.62
CA VAL A 95 9.16 -5.12 4.73
C VAL A 95 9.73 -5.25 3.31
N ILE A 96 10.96 -5.74 3.15
CA ILE A 96 11.62 -5.84 1.83
C ILE A 96 10.89 -6.87 0.97
N THR A 97 10.63 -8.05 1.54
CA THR A 97 9.88 -9.13 0.88
C THR A 97 8.44 -8.73 0.58
N LEU A 98 7.79 -7.98 1.48
CA LEU A 98 6.46 -7.43 1.25
C LEU A 98 6.43 -6.45 0.06
N LEU A 99 7.38 -5.50 0.01
CA LEU A 99 7.47 -4.53 -1.09
C LEU A 99 7.82 -5.20 -2.42
N ALA A 100 8.68 -6.22 -2.40
CA ALA A 100 8.99 -7.03 -3.57
C ALA A 100 7.73 -7.76 -4.09
N ALA A 101 6.91 -8.31 -3.20
CA ALA A 101 5.66 -8.97 -3.58
C ALA A 101 4.64 -7.99 -4.17
N LEU A 102 4.53 -6.77 -3.63
CA LEU A 102 3.69 -5.71 -4.21
C LEU A 102 4.13 -5.38 -5.64
N SER A 103 5.43 -5.15 -5.84
CA SER A 103 6.00 -4.88 -7.16
C SER A 103 5.75 -6.04 -8.14
N ALA A 104 6.01 -7.28 -7.72
CA ALA A 104 5.80 -8.48 -8.54
C ALA A 104 4.33 -8.68 -8.93
N SER A 105 3.40 -8.22 -8.09
CA SER A 105 1.95 -8.28 -8.34
C SER A 105 1.43 -7.10 -9.18
N GLY A 106 2.31 -6.22 -9.66
CA GLY A 106 1.93 -5.01 -10.39
C GLY A 106 1.25 -3.94 -9.51
N CYS A 107 1.35 -4.06 -8.19
CA CYS A 107 0.82 -3.09 -7.23
C CYS A 107 1.87 -2.00 -7.00
N GLY A 108 1.55 -0.77 -7.41
CA GLY A 108 2.41 0.38 -7.13
C GLY A 108 2.44 0.73 -5.65
N VAL A 109 3.52 1.40 -5.22
CA VAL A 109 3.63 2.01 -3.89
C VAL A 109 3.98 3.47 -4.07
N GLY A 110 3.17 4.35 -3.48
CA GLY A 110 3.33 5.80 -3.43
C GLY A 110 4.52 6.24 -2.60
N ASP A 111 5.17 7.34 -2.96
CA ASP A 111 6.35 7.84 -2.22
C ASP A 111 6.04 8.09 -0.74
N SER A 112 4.91 8.73 -0.44
CA SER A 112 4.45 8.92 0.95
C SER A 112 4.15 7.60 1.66
N ALA A 113 3.61 6.60 0.95
CA ALA A 113 3.38 5.27 1.53
C ALA A 113 4.72 4.55 1.78
N ALA A 114 5.65 4.59 0.84
CA ALA A 114 6.98 4.02 0.98
C ALA A 114 7.74 4.67 2.16
N ALA A 115 7.65 5.99 2.29
CA ALA A 115 8.23 6.74 3.40
C ALA A 115 7.65 6.32 4.76
N ALA A 116 6.33 6.08 4.83
CA ALA A 116 5.66 5.57 6.02
C ALA A 116 6.01 4.11 6.33
N ILE A 117 6.09 3.25 5.31
CA ILE A 117 6.45 1.82 5.46
C ILE A 117 7.90 1.65 5.90
N ALA A 118 8.80 2.56 5.49
CA ALA A 118 10.20 2.56 5.91
C ALA A 118 10.41 3.02 7.37
N ARG A 119 9.34 3.28 8.13
CA ARG A 119 9.43 3.71 9.53
C ARG A 119 9.43 2.52 10.47
N PRO A 120 10.21 2.54 11.57
CA PRO A 120 10.14 1.50 12.61
C PRO A 120 8.74 1.34 13.24
N ALA A 121 7.92 2.40 13.19
CA ALA A 121 6.54 2.35 13.66
C ALA A 121 5.62 1.50 12.74
N PHE A 122 6.02 1.26 11.49
CA PHE A 122 5.38 0.28 10.63
C PHE A 122 5.92 -1.11 11.00
N THR A 123 5.05 -1.97 11.51
CA THR A 123 5.40 -3.32 11.96
C THR A 123 4.59 -4.37 11.21
N LEU A 124 5.21 -5.52 10.99
CA LEU A 124 4.55 -6.72 10.47
C LEU A 124 4.30 -7.68 11.62
N SER A 125 3.15 -8.33 11.59
CA SER A 125 2.84 -9.41 12.52
C SER A 125 3.78 -10.59 12.26
N GLY A 126 4.42 -11.10 13.32
CA GLY A 126 5.16 -12.36 13.26
C GLY A 126 4.25 -13.60 13.25
N VAL A 127 2.95 -13.41 13.48
CA VAL A 127 1.96 -14.49 13.52
C VAL A 127 1.00 -14.34 12.35
N ARG A 128 0.89 -15.38 11.54
CA ARG A 128 -0.08 -15.41 10.45
C ARG A 128 -1.50 -15.53 11.03
N THR A 129 -2.34 -14.55 10.75
CA THR A 129 -3.75 -14.54 11.19
C THR A 129 -4.66 -14.11 10.07
N VAL A 130 -5.93 -14.47 10.20
CA VAL A 130 -6.99 -14.08 9.27
C VAL A 130 -7.85 -13.02 9.94
N VAL A 131 -7.99 -11.86 9.29
CA VAL A 131 -8.69 -10.71 9.83
C VAL A 131 -9.92 -10.37 8.99
N ALA A 132 -11.02 -10.01 9.66
CA ALA A 132 -12.23 -9.55 9.02
C ALA A 132 -12.20 -8.02 8.91
N LEU A 133 -12.33 -7.52 7.69
CA LEU A 133 -12.35 -6.11 7.36
C LEU A 133 -13.79 -5.62 7.20
N LEU A 134 -14.05 -4.44 7.75
CA LEU A 134 -15.30 -3.72 7.66
C LEU A 134 -15.07 -2.44 6.87
N THR A 135 -16.06 -2.04 6.09
CA THR A 135 -16.01 -0.77 5.35
C THR A 135 -17.17 0.11 5.73
N VAL A 136 -16.89 1.36 6.09
CA VAL A 136 -17.90 2.35 6.47
C VAL A 136 -17.45 3.73 5.99
N SER A 137 -18.38 4.57 5.53
CA SER A 137 -18.12 5.97 5.22
C SER A 137 -18.34 6.86 6.44
N ALA A 138 -17.77 8.06 6.44
CA ALA A 138 -18.08 9.04 7.47
C ALA A 138 -19.58 9.43 7.45
N ALA A 139 -20.24 9.46 6.30
CA ALA A 139 -21.69 9.65 6.22
C ALA A 139 -22.45 8.53 6.95
N GLU A 140 -22.05 7.26 6.75
CA GLU A 140 -22.62 6.10 7.45
C GLU A 140 -22.37 6.13 8.97
N LEU A 141 -21.29 6.77 9.43
CA LEU A 141 -21.01 7.02 10.85
C LEU A 141 -21.87 8.16 11.46
N GLY A 142 -22.63 8.88 10.64
CA GLY A 142 -23.56 9.93 11.06
C GLY A 142 -23.09 11.36 10.79
N PHE A 143 -21.97 11.57 10.08
CA PHE A 143 -21.52 12.92 9.71
C PHE A 143 -22.34 13.47 8.54
N LYS A 144 -22.94 14.66 8.73
CA LYS A 144 -23.87 15.28 7.76
C LYS A 144 -23.28 16.47 6.99
N GLY A 145 -22.09 16.93 7.36
CA GLY A 145 -21.39 18.03 6.69
C GLY A 145 -20.73 17.60 5.37
N GLU A 146 -20.03 18.53 4.71
CA GLU A 146 -19.21 18.17 3.54
C GLU A 146 -17.97 17.36 3.97
N THR A 147 -17.38 17.73 5.10
CA THR A 147 -16.22 17.06 5.70
C THR A 147 -16.41 16.80 7.20
N ALA A 148 -15.62 15.89 7.75
CA ALA A 148 -15.43 15.65 9.17
C ALA A 148 -13.93 15.46 9.45
N SER A 149 -13.45 15.86 10.63
CA SER A 149 -12.03 15.67 10.92
C SER A 149 -11.68 14.19 11.08
N LEU A 150 -10.47 13.80 10.70
CA LEU A 150 -9.99 12.42 10.86
C LEU A 150 -10.14 11.93 12.32
N ARG A 151 -9.85 12.82 13.29
CA ARG A 151 -10.06 12.55 14.72
C ARG A 151 -11.51 12.19 15.03
N GLN A 152 -12.46 13.03 14.61
CA GLN A 152 -13.89 12.80 14.88
C GLN A 152 -14.36 11.48 14.26
N ILE A 153 -13.91 11.17 13.04
CA ILE A 153 -14.24 9.92 12.36
C ILE A 153 -13.75 8.72 13.17
N TYR A 154 -12.50 8.76 13.63
CA TYR A 154 -11.92 7.67 14.43
C TYR A 154 -12.61 7.51 15.78
N GLU A 155 -12.81 8.61 16.51
CA GLU A 155 -13.53 8.61 17.79
C GLU A 155 -14.93 8.01 17.62
N ARG A 156 -15.66 8.44 16.58
CA ARG A 156 -16.99 7.93 16.30
C ARG A 156 -16.99 6.45 15.93
N ALA A 157 -16.07 6.02 15.07
CA ALA A 157 -15.93 4.62 14.70
C ALA A 157 -15.62 3.76 15.94
N GLN A 158 -14.70 4.18 16.80
CA GLN A 158 -14.37 3.45 18.02
C GLN A 158 -15.53 3.40 19.02
N GLN A 159 -16.29 4.48 19.19
CA GLN A 159 -17.52 4.48 20.00
C GLN A 159 -18.56 3.45 19.52
N LEU A 160 -18.60 3.18 18.21
CA LEU A 160 -19.48 2.19 17.60
C LEU A 160 -18.91 0.77 17.61
N GLY A 161 -17.69 0.58 18.13
CA GLY A 161 -17.02 -0.72 18.25
C GLY A 161 -16.12 -1.11 17.07
N PHE A 162 -15.83 -0.18 16.15
CA PHE A 162 -14.82 -0.43 15.12
C PHE A 162 -13.41 -0.30 15.70
N GLU A 163 -12.52 -1.19 15.31
CA GLU A 163 -11.12 -1.14 15.73
C GLU A 163 -10.22 -0.55 14.64
N LEU A 164 -9.24 0.25 15.07
CA LEU A 164 -8.19 0.72 14.18
C LEU A 164 -7.33 -0.44 13.73
N ALA A 165 -7.11 -0.52 12.43
CA ALA A 165 -6.32 -1.53 11.78
C ALA A 165 -4.81 -1.32 12.07
N PRO A 166 -4.02 -2.40 12.26
CA PRO A 166 -2.58 -2.27 12.20
C PRO A 166 -2.14 -1.82 10.79
N PRO A 167 -1.05 -1.04 10.66
CA PRO A 167 -0.58 -0.53 9.37
C PRO A 167 -0.40 -1.58 8.27
N GLU A 168 0.03 -2.79 8.65
CA GLU A 168 0.24 -3.93 7.74
C GLU A 168 -1.01 -4.28 6.91
N ILE A 169 -2.21 -3.95 7.40
CA ILE A 169 -3.47 -4.21 6.69
C ILE A 169 -3.46 -3.58 5.31
N ALA A 170 -2.89 -2.39 5.14
CA ALA A 170 -2.93 -1.69 3.86
C ALA A 170 -2.16 -2.44 2.74
N PRO A 171 -0.87 -2.77 2.89
CA PRO A 171 -0.16 -3.55 1.88
C PRO A 171 -0.68 -4.99 1.74
N GLN A 172 -1.11 -5.64 2.82
CA GLN A 172 -1.69 -6.99 2.75
C GLN A 172 -3.03 -7.00 1.99
N LEU A 173 -3.90 -6.03 2.26
CA LEU A 173 -5.14 -5.84 1.52
C LEU A 173 -4.85 -5.59 0.04
N ARG A 174 -3.86 -4.74 -0.25
CA ARG A 174 -3.51 -4.43 -1.65
C ARG A 174 -3.12 -5.69 -2.43
N LEU A 175 -2.37 -6.61 -1.82
CA LEU A 175 -1.98 -7.90 -2.42
C LEU A 175 -3.15 -8.88 -2.60
N GLN A 176 -4.18 -8.78 -1.76
CA GLN A 176 -5.30 -9.75 -1.71
C GLN A 176 -6.62 -9.22 -2.30
N TYR A 177 -6.58 -8.02 -2.88
CA TYR A 177 -7.73 -7.37 -3.50
C TYR A 177 -7.33 -6.81 -4.86
N LEU A 178 -7.13 -7.69 -5.85
CA LEU A 178 -6.63 -7.32 -7.17
C LEU A 178 -7.74 -6.87 -8.14
N ASP A 179 -8.98 -7.20 -7.81
CA ASP A 179 -10.20 -6.85 -8.55
C ASP A 179 -10.82 -5.52 -8.09
N GLN A 180 -10.02 -4.62 -7.52
CA GLN A 180 -10.49 -3.32 -7.05
C GLN A 180 -11.03 -2.47 -8.22
N PRO A 181 -12.28 -1.98 -8.15
CA PRO A 181 -12.85 -1.11 -9.18
C PRO A 181 -12.05 0.18 -9.38
N VAL A 182 -11.98 0.64 -10.63
CA VAL A 182 -11.43 1.97 -10.96
C VAL A 182 -12.27 3.05 -10.29
N GLY A 183 -11.61 4.01 -9.64
CA GLY A 183 -12.23 5.08 -8.87
C GLY A 183 -12.45 4.74 -7.39
N GLU A 184 -12.16 3.51 -6.94
CA GLU A 184 -12.29 3.16 -5.53
C GLU A 184 -11.03 3.57 -4.74
N PHE A 185 -11.27 4.24 -3.60
CA PHE A 185 -10.27 4.64 -2.62
C PHE A 185 -10.73 4.17 -1.24
N LEU A 186 -9.90 3.35 -0.59
CA LEU A 186 -10.18 2.77 0.71
C LEU A 186 -9.12 3.25 1.70
N VAL A 187 -9.49 4.22 2.54
CA VAL A 187 -8.62 4.75 3.59
C VAL A 187 -8.52 3.73 4.71
N VAL A 188 -7.33 3.27 5.06
CA VAL A 188 -7.19 2.35 6.20
C VAL A 188 -7.33 3.16 7.49
N GLY A 189 -8.32 2.81 8.30
CA GLY A 189 -8.53 3.39 9.63
C GLY A 189 -7.44 2.90 10.57
N MET A 190 -6.28 3.56 10.55
CA MET A 190 -5.07 3.19 11.28
C MET A 190 -4.51 4.39 12.04
N LYS A 191 -3.69 4.13 13.06
CA LYS A 191 -2.87 5.20 13.65
C LYS A 191 -1.92 5.77 12.59
N PRO A 192 -1.84 7.10 12.40
CA PRO A 192 -0.90 7.69 11.47
C PRO A 192 0.56 7.32 11.81
N ILE A 193 1.36 7.13 10.79
CA ILE A 193 2.80 6.88 10.93
C ILE A 193 3.54 8.18 10.64
N ARG A 194 4.40 8.59 11.57
CA ARG A 194 5.23 9.78 11.40
C ARG A 194 6.47 9.49 10.53
N THR A 195 6.61 10.20 9.43
CA THR A 195 7.78 10.10 8.54
C THR A 195 9.02 10.75 9.17
N TRP A 196 10.19 10.60 8.53
CA TRP A 196 11.40 11.30 8.95
C TRP A 196 11.28 12.82 8.88
N THR A 197 10.48 13.35 7.96
CA THR A 197 10.21 14.79 7.80
C THR A 197 9.14 15.30 8.78
N GLY A 198 8.58 14.41 9.60
CA GLY A 198 7.58 14.75 10.61
C GLY A 198 6.14 14.77 10.11
N GLU A 199 5.91 14.42 8.85
CA GLU A 199 4.56 14.28 8.28
C GLU A 199 3.85 13.07 8.89
N GLU A 200 2.58 13.21 9.20
CA GLU A 200 1.73 12.09 9.64
C GLU A 200 1.07 11.48 8.41
N VAL A 201 1.28 10.19 8.18
CA VAL A 201 0.78 9.49 6.99
C VAL A 201 -0.13 8.34 7.40
N ILE A 202 -1.32 8.31 6.81
CA ILE A 202 -2.19 7.12 6.77
C ILE A 202 -2.14 6.50 5.38
N LEU A 203 -2.48 5.22 5.29
CA LEU A 203 -2.36 4.46 4.04
C LEU A 203 -3.73 4.26 3.38
N THR A 204 -3.77 4.38 2.06
CA THR A 204 -4.98 4.21 1.25
C THR A 204 -4.72 3.20 0.13
N VAL A 205 -5.61 2.21 0.02
CA VAL A 205 -5.62 1.23 -1.07
C VAL A 205 -6.50 1.76 -2.18
N ALA A 206 -5.93 1.98 -3.37
CA ALA A 206 -6.58 2.73 -4.43
C ALA A 206 -6.43 2.11 -5.81
N ASN A 207 -7.40 2.39 -6.68
CA ASN A 207 -7.28 2.22 -8.12
C ASN A 207 -7.73 3.51 -8.83
N GLY A 208 -6.77 4.36 -9.19
CA GLY A 208 -7.02 5.64 -9.85
C GLY A 208 -7.23 5.55 -11.37
N GLY A 209 -7.27 4.35 -11.94
CA GLY A 209 -7.40 4.13 -13.39
C GLY A 209 -6.08 3.87 -14.13
N ALA A 210 -4.94 4.14 -13.51
CA ALA A 210 -3.61 3.79 -14.03
C ALA A 210 -3.02 2.51 -13.41
N GLY A 211 -3.80 1.79 -12.60
CA GLY A 211 -3.41 0.56 -11.93
C GLY A 211 -3.67 0.55 -10.43
N LEU A 212 -3.41 -0.59 -9.82
CA LEU A 212 -3.55 -0.82 -8.39
C LEU A 212 -2.38 -0.17 -7.64
N ILE A 213 -2.68 0.58 -6.59
CA ILE A 213 -1.65 1.31 -5.87
C ILE A 213 -1.96 1.42 -4.38
N LEU A 214 -0.91 1.45 -3.58
CA LEU A 214 -0.92 1.85 -2.18
C LEU A 214 -0.37 3.27 -2.09
N ILE A 215 -1.16 4.25 -1.63
CA ILE A 215 -0.71 5.65 -1.50
C ILE A 215 -0.75 6.10 -0.04
N GLY A 216 0.10 7.07 0.28
CA GLY A 216 0.07 7.76 1.56
C GLY A 216 -0.80 9.01 1.46
N GLN A 217 -1.66 9.22 2.45
CA GLN A 217 -2.48 10.42 2.61
C GLN A 217 -2.07 11.15 3.90
N ASP A 218 -2.26 12.46 3.93
CA ASP A 218 -2.12 13.25 5.15
C ASP A 218 -3.00 12.63 6.26
N GLY A 219 -2.36 12.31 7.37
CA GLY A 219 -2.93 11.63 8.53
C GLY A 219 -3.14 12.56 9.71
N ARG A 220 -2.99 13.89 9.54
CA ARG A 220 -3.21 14.84 10.62
C ARG A 220 -4.63 14.75 11.16
N ALA A 221 -4.73 14.81 12.48
CA ALA A 221 -5.98 14.63 13.21
C ALA A 221 -7.08 15.65 12.84
N ASP A 222 -6.69 16.87 12.48
CA ASP A 222 -7.57 17.99 12.10
C ASP A 222 -7.86 18.04 10.60
N LEU A 223 -7.28 17.13 9.79
CA LEU A 223 -7.55 17.08 8.36
C LEU A 223 -9.04 16.81 8.10
N GLY A 224 -9.68 17.70 7.35
CA GLY A 224 -11.04 17.52 6.88
C GLY A 224 -11.11 16.43 5.82
N ILE A 225 -11.80 15.34 6.15
CA ILE A 225 -12.08 14.22 5.25
C ILE A 225 -13.52 14.35 4.74
N PRO A 226 -13.78 14.27 3.42
CA PRO A 226 -15.14 14.28 2.91
C PRO A 226 -15.95 13.12 3.47
N VAL A 227 -17.21 13.39 3.78
CA VAL A 227 -18.07 12.39 4.43
C VAL A 227 -18.32 11.14 3.58
N GLY A 228 -18.19 11.26 2.25
CA GLY A 228 -18.29 10.13 1.31
C GLY A 228 -17.08 9.19 1.33
N SER A 229 -15.96 9.58 1.96
CA SER A 229 -14.73 8.77 2.01
C SER A 229 -14.99 7.48 2.78
N ARG A 230 -14.59 6.35 2.20
CA ARG A 230 -14.75 5.03 2.81
C ARG A 230 -13.50 4.64 3.58
N PHE A 231 -13.71 4.17 4.79
CA PHE A 231 -12.68 3.67 5.68
C PHE A 231 -12.74 2.16 5.80
N VAL A 232 -11.57 1.53 5.93
CA VAL A 232 -11.39 0.12 6.27
C VAL A 232 -10.99 0.02 7.73
N PHE A 233 -11.81 -0.65 8.53
CA PHE A 233 -11.52 -0.99 9.93
C PHE A 233 -11.44 -2.49 10.10
N VAL A 234 -10.88 -2.95 11.22
CA VAL A 234 -10.92 -4.36 11.60
C VAL A 234 -12.11 -4.62 12.52
N ARG A 235 -12.71 -5.81 12.38
CA ARG A 235 -13.65 -6.32 13.36
C ARG A 235 -12.86 -6.91 14.52
N SER A 236 -13.15 -6.49 15.75
CA SER A 236 -12.66 -7.16 16.95
C SER A 236 -12.98 -8.64 16.86
N LEU A 237 -11.98 -9.51 16.99
CA LEU A 237 -12.27 -10.90 17.28
C LEU A 237 -12.94 -10.93 18.65
N PRO A 238 -14.03 -11.70 18.85
CA PRO A 238 -14.54 -11.89 20.19
C PRO A 238 -13.41 -12.49 21.03
N THR A 239 -12.91 -11.72 22.00
CA THR A 239 -12.03 -12.22 23.04
C THR A 239 -12.80 -13.31 23.75
N THR A 240 -12.53 -14.57 23.38
CA THR A 240 -12.96 -15.69 24.21
C THR A 240 -12.22 -15.51 25.53
N PRO A 241 -12.90 -15.29 26.67
CA PRO A 241 -12.22 -15.27 27.95
C PRO A 241 -11.48 -16.60 28.06
N ALA A 242 -10.17 -16.55 28.29
CA ALA A 242 -9.41 -17.73 28.64
C ALA A 242 -10.17 -18.41 29.79
N ALA A 243 -10.61 -19.64 29.57
CA ALA A 243 -11.33 -20.41 30.58
C ALA A 243 -10.52 -20.33 31.88
N SER A 244 -11.08 -19.65 32.87
CA SER A 244 -10.59 -19.72 34.23
C SER A 244 -10.65 -21.20 34.61
N PHE A 245 -9.49 -21.84 34.68
CA PHE A 245 -9.33 -23.11 35.35
C PHE A 245 -9.60 -22.85 36.85
N ASP A 246 -10.87 -22.88 37.23
CA ASP A 246 -11.23 -23.17 38.62
C ASP A 246 -10.79 -24.60 38.90
N ARG A 247 -9.68 -24.71 39.64
CA ARG A 247 -9.37 -25.92 40.39
C ARG A 247 -10.22 -25.90 41.64
N ASP A 248 -11.46 -26.32 41.50
CA ASP A 248 -12.14 -27.02 42.57
C ASP A 248 -11.48 -28.40 42.70
N ALA A 249 -10.67 -28.56 43.75
CA ALA A 249 -10.22 -29.86 44.21
C ALA A 249 -11.13 -30.28 45.39
N PRO A 250 -11.80 -31.45 45.33
CA PRO A 250 -12.40 -32.05 46.50
C PRO A 250 -11.42 -33.02 47.18
N GLY A 251 -11.41 -33.02 48.51
CA GLY A 251 -10.92 -34.12 49.36
C GLY A 251 -9.52 -33.96 49.92
#